data_AF-A0A108ENN6-F1
#
_entry.id   AF-A0A108ENN6-F1
#
_cell.length_a   1.000
_cell.length_b   1.000
_cell.length_c   1.000
_cell.angle_alpha   90.00
_cell.angle_beta   90.00
_cell.angle_gamma   90.00
#
_symmetry.space_group_name_H-M   'P 1'
#
loop_
_entity.id
_entity.type
_entity.pdbx_description
1 polymer ?
#
loop_
_entity_poly.entity_id
_entity_poly.type
_entity_poly.pdbx_seq_one_letter_code
_entity_poly.pdbx_strand_id
1 'polypeptide(L)'
;MPVQLAPLFVQGFGTGNLVRNAYGLSMLEDQIVNPDGAYPAPTAIALATSPAQPLRQAFKRNDLRNWVPRAPVLLCGGQLDPMVFFFNAADEQAYWKNANFAPGLTRVLDVDSAPGGNDLFASIKTGFAQAKQRSLRMRSRPVQRINDFLPFSKPITTLSHRSVWSQCSAFSTDSDSMCALMRDIYPTV
;
A
#
# COMPACT_ATOMS: atom_id res chain seq x y z
N MET A 1 -6.96 14.83 5.52
CA MET A 1 -6.43 13.82 4.57
C MET A 1 -5.00 14.18 4.24
N PRO A 2 -4.09 13.22 4.08
CA PRO A 2 -2.74 13.52 3.59
C PRO A 2 -2.84 14.27 2.26
N VAL A 3 -2.22 15.45 2.18
CA VAL A 3 -2.30 16.32 0.99
C VAL A 3 -1.78 15.62 -0.26
N GLN A 4 -0.85 14.69 -0.08
CA GLN A 4 -0.25 13.86 -1.14
C GLN A 4 -1.26 12.96 -1.85
N LEU A 5 -2.40 12.67 -1.22
CA LEU A 5 -3.43 11.76 -1.75
C LEU A 5 -4.61 12.50 -2.40
N ALA A 6 -4.69 13.83 -2.27
CA ALA A 6 -5.78 14.66 -2.81
C ALA A 6 -6.09 14.38 -4.30
N PRO A 7 -5.10 14.24 -5.21
CA PRO A 7 -5.38 13.95 -6.62
C PRO A 7 -6.05 12.59 -6.86
N LEU A 8 -5.77 11.59 -6.02
CA LEU A 8 -6.38 10.26 -6.14
C LEU A 8 -7.85 10.28 -5.73
N PHE A 9 -8.21 11.03 -4.69
CA PHE A 9 -9.59 11.12 -4.23
C PHE A 9 -10.52 11.77 -5.24
N VAL A 10 -10.04 12.79 -5.96
CA VAL A 10 -10.84 13.47 -6.99
C VAL A 10 -11.28 12.49 -8.09
N GLN A 11 -10.48 11.46 -8.38
CA GLN A 11 -10.85 10.42 -9.36
C GLN A 11 -12.05 9.57 -8.92
N GLY A 12 -12.36 9.52 -7.62
CA GLY A 12 -13.50 8.80 -7.06
C GLY A 12 -14.85 9.47 -7.31
N PHE A 13 -14.88 10.69 -7.84
CA PHE A 13 -16.11 11.44 -8.16
C PHE A 13 -16.28 11.58 -9.67
N GLY A 14 -17.52 11.52 -10.16
CA GLY A 14 -17.82 11.64 -11.58
C GLY A 14 -19.07 10.86 -12.01
N THR A 15 -19.50 11.08 -13.24
CA THR A 15 -20.71 10.43 -13.80
C THR A 15 -20.50 8.99 -14.22
N GLY A 16 -19.25 8.52 -14.33
CA GLY A 16 -18.90 7.15 -14.70
C GLY A 16 -18.83 6.15 -13.55
N ASN A 17 -19.05 6.58 -12.30
CA ASN A 17 -18.90 5.73 -11.12
C ASN A 17 -20.21 5.03 -10.77
N LEU A 18 -20.12 3.77 -10.31
CA LEU A 18 -21.28 2.99 -9.87
C LEU A 18 -21.94 3.57 -8.61
N VAL A 19 -21.13 4.22 -7.76
CA VAL A 19 -21.62 4.94 -6.58
C VAL A 19 -22.11 6.31 -7.02
N ARG A 20 -23.43 6.52 -6.95
CA ARG A 20 -24.07 7.79 -7.33
C ARG A 20 -23.70 8.91 -6.35
N ASN A 21 -23.56 10.13 -6.86
CA ASN A 21 -23.27 11.32 -6.03
C ASN A 21 -24.29 11.51 -4.90
N ALA A 22 -25.59 11.27 -5.15
CA ALA A 22 -26.62 11.35 -4.12
C ALA A 22 -26.41 10.37 -2.95
N TYR A 23 -25.89 9.16 -3.25
CA TYR A 23 -25.53 8.19 -2.22
C TYR A 23 -24.34 8.68 -1.40
N GLY A 24 -23.30 9.20 -2.06
CA GLY A 24 -22.14 9.81 -1.38
C GLY A 24 -22.54 11.00 -0.50
N LEU A 25 -23.42 11.88 -0.99
CA LEU A 25 -23.95 13.01 -0.22
C LEU A 25 -24.67 12.53 1.04
N SER A 26 -25.53 11.51 0.95
CA SER A 26 -26.24 10.97 2.13
C SER A 26 -25.30 10.45 3.23
N MET A 27 -24.14 9.89 2.85
CA MET A 27 -23.10 9.46 3.79
C MET A 27 -22.46 10.65 4.51
N LEU A 28 -22.18 11.72 3.76
CA LEU A 28 -21.56 12.94 4.29
C LEU A 28 -22.51 13.68 5.23
N GLU A 29 -23.79 13.82 4.85
CA GLU A 29 -24.83 14.42 5.69
C GLU A 29 -24.99 13.64 7.01
N ASP A 30 -25.03 12.31 6.96
CA ASP A 30 -25.11 11.49 8.16
C ASP A 30 -23.82 11.59 9.02
N GLN A 31 -22.64 11.74 8.42
CA GLN A 31 -21.38 11.95 9.17
C GLN A 31 -21.37 13.29 9.91
N ILE A 32 -21.98 14.35 9.34
CA ILE A 32 -22.10 15.66 9.99
C ILE A 32 -23.00 15.56 11.23
N VAL A 33 -24.12 14.83 11.13
CA VAL A 33 -25.10 14.68 12.23
C VAL A 33 -24.66 13.65 13.27
N ASN A 34 -24.01 12.57 12.84
CA ASN A 34 -23.57 11.45 13.67
C ASN A 34 -22.05 11.21 13.54
N PRO A 35 -21.18 12.12 14.01
CA PRO A 35 -19.74 11.96 13.86
C PRO A 35 -19.18 10.81 14.71
N ASP A 36 -18.10 10.19 14.23
CA ASP A 36 -17.29 9.22 14.98
C ASP A 36 -16.04 9.87 15.61
N GLY A 37 -15.67 11.08 15.19
CA GLY A 37 -14.60 11.86 15.82
C GLY A 37 -13.18 11.31 15.59
N ALA A 38 -13.00 10.38 14.65
CA ALA A 38 -11.69 9.89 14.22
C ALA A 38 -11.08 10.78 13.12
N TYR A 39 -11.91 11.31 12.22
CA TYR A 39 -11.49 12.14 11.09
C TYR A 39 -12.35 13.42 10.98
N PRO A 40 -11.82 14.57 10.52
CA PRO A 40 -10.47 14.85 10.01
C PRO A 40 -9.40 15.07 11.08
N ALA A 41 -9.79 15.32 12.33
CA ALA A 41 -8.90 15.44 13.47
C ALA A 41 -9.47 14.60 14.62
N PRO A 42 -8.67 13.69 15.21
CA PRO A 42 -9.11 12.89 16.33
C PRO A 42 -9.54 13.76 17.52
N THR A 43 -10.74 13.54 18.04
CA THR A 43 -11.26 14.21 19.25
C THR A 43 -11.50 13.18 20.35
N ALA A 44 -12.69 12.58 20.38
CA ALA A 44 -13.03 11.52 21.33
C ALA A 44 -12.69 10.11 20.80
N ILE A 45 -12.44 9.96 19.48
CA ILE A 45 -12.27 8.68 18.78
C ILE A 45 -13.37 7.69 19.23
N ALA A 46 -14.64 8.07 19.06
CA ALA A 46 -15.77 7.24 19.46
C ALA A 46 -16.33 6.49 18.24
N LEU A 47 -17.24 5.55 18.47
CA LEU A 47 -18.10 5.06 17.39
C LEU A 47 -19.22 6.09 17.17
N ALA A 48 -19.69 6.22 15.92
CA ALA A 48 -20.85 7.06 15.62
C ALA A 48 -22.05 6.68 16.49
N THR A 49 -22.66 7.64 17.19
CA THR A 49 -23.69 7.36 18.21
C THR A 49 -24.93 6.68 17.61
N SER A 50 -25.49 7.21 16.52
CA SER A 50 -26.68 6.63 15.88
C SER A 50 -26.70 6.90 14.37
N PRO A 51 -25.78 6.31 13.57
CA PRO A 51 -25.76 6.54 12.14
C PRO A 51 -27.09 6.14 11.48
N ALA A 52 -27.67 7.04 10.70
CA ALA A 52 -28.91 6.81 9.97
C ALA A 52 -28.67 6.12 8.61
N GLN A 53 -27.50 6.35 8.01
CA GLN A 53 -27.19 5.80 6.69
C GLN A 53 -26.87 4.29 6.81
N PRO A 54 -27.49 3.39 6.01
CA PRO A 54 -27.34 1.93 6.16
C PRO A 54 -25.91 1.38 6.09
N LEU A 55 -25.05 1.91 5.22
CA LEU A 55 -23.63 1.58 5.14
C LEU A 55 -22.86 2.10 6.36
N ARG A 56 -23.19 3.28 6.88
CA ARG A 56 -22.59 3.76 8.16
C ARG A 56 -23.02 2.90 9.35
N GLN A 57 -24.25 2.39 9.36
CA GLN A 57 -24.68 1.38 10.33
C GLN A 57 -23.89 0.07 10.19
N ALA A 58 -23.64 -0.36 8.94
CA ALA A 58 -22.81 -1.53 8.69
C ALA A 58 -21.36 -1.34 9.15
N PHE A 59 -20.77 -0.16 8.92
CA PHE A 59 -19.43 0.18 9.44
C PHE A 59 -19.41 0.13 10.97
N LYS A 60 -20.38 0.77 11.64
CA LYS A 60 -20.47 0.70 13.11
C LYS A 60 -20.57 -0.73 13.63
N ARG A 61 -21.36 -1.60 12.99
CA ARG A 61 -21.52 -3.00 13.41
C ARG A 61 -20.24 -3.83 13.25
N ASN A 62 -19.41 -3.51 12.26
CA ASN A 62 -18.18 -4.23 11.95
C ASN A 62 -16.93 -3.48 12.44
N ASP A 63 -17.10 -2.45 13.26
CA ASP A 63 -16.00 -1.66 13.76
C ASP A 63 -15.21 -2.47 14.79
N LEU A 64 -13.90 -2.54 14.58
CA LEU A 64 -13.01 -3.35 15.42
C LEU A 64 -12.46 -2.57 16.62
N ARG A 65 -12.89 -1.33 16.88
CA ARG A 65 -12.46 -0.62 18.08
C ARG A 65 -13.05 -1.21 19.36
N ASN A 66 -14.14 -1.98 19.28
CA ASN A 66 -14.90 -2.45 20.44
C ASN A 66 -14.35 -3.69 21.18
N TRP A 67 -13.08 -4.04 21.00
CA TRP A 67 -12.41 -5.11 21.75
C TRP A 67 -11.04 -4.64 22.28
N VAL A 68 -10.45 -5.43 23.18
CA VAL A 68 -9.15 -5.13 23.79
C VAL A 68 -8.17 -6.27 23.51
N PRO A 69 -6.96 -5.98 22.99
CA PRO A 69 -5.91 -6.97 22.81
C PRO A 69 -5.53 -7.70 24.10
N ARG A 70 -5.53 -9.03 24.06
CA ARG A 70 -5.05 -9.91 25.16
C ARG A 70 -3.64 -10.45 24.93
N ALA A 71 -3.07 -10.17 23.76
CA ALA A 71 -1.72 -10.54 23.37
C ALA A 71 -1.05 -9.33 22.70
N PRO A 72 0.29 -9.33 22.55
CA PRO A 72 0.97 -8.27 21.82
C PRO A 72 0.45 -8.14 20.37
N VAL A 73 0.05 -6.92 19.98
CA VAL A 73 -0.45 -6.59 18.63
C VAL A 73 0.45 -5.54 17.98
N LEU A 74 0.89 -5.83 16.74
CA LEU A 74 1.58 -4.89 15.88
C LEU A 74 0.64 -4.47 14.73
N LEU A 75 0.16 -3.22 14.76
CA LEU A 75 -0.57 -2.62 13.66
C LEU A 75 0.43 -2.03 12.67
N CYS A 76 0.51 -2.58 11.46
CA CYS A 76 1.50 -2.20 10.45
C CYS A 76 0.80 -1.68 9.19
N GLY A 77 1.34 -0.63 8.59
CA GLY A 77 0.83 -0.06 7.33
C GLY A 77 1.79 1.01 6.80
N GLY A 78 1.48 1.58 5.63
CA GLY A 78 2.22 2.69 5.07
C GLY A 78 1.43 3.99 5.15
N GLN A 79 2.03 5.09 5.62
CA GLN A 79 1.36 6.40 5.68
C GLN A 79 0.81 6.88 4.32
N LEU A 80 1.35 6.35 3.20
CA LEU A 80 0.96 6.71 1.85
C LEU A 80 0.04 5.67 1.19
N ASP A 81 -0.55 4.74 1.94
CA ASP A 81 -1.57 3.83 1.42
C ASP A 81 -2.84 4.63 1.04
N PRO A 82 -3.24 4.66 -0.24
CA PRO A 82 -4.40 5.41 -0.71
C PRO A 82 -5.73 4.66 -0.52
N MET A 83 -5.70 3.38 -0.15
CA MET A 83 -6.87 2.50 -0.05
C MET A 83 -7.28 2.31 1.41
N VAL A 84 -6.31 2.01 2.28
CA VAL A 84 -6.53 1.83 3.71
C VAL A 84 -5.62 2.79 4.44
N PHE A 85 -6.15 3.98 4.76
CA PHE A 85 -5.33 5.04 5.33
C PHE A 85 -4.71 4.62 6.65
N PHE A 86 -3.45 5.00 6.83
CA PHE A 86 -2.68 4.65 8.01
C PHE A 86 -3.26 5.18 9.34
N PHE A 87 -4.07 6.25 9.29
CA PHE A 87 -4.74 6.74 10.50
C PHE A 87 -5.65 5.67 11.13
N ASN A 88 -6.18 4.68 10.37
CA ASN A 88 -6.92 3.57 10.96
C ASN A 88 -6.08 2.81 12.01
N ALA A 89 -4.80 2.58 11.74
CA ALA A 89 -3.89 1.92 12.69
C ALA A 89 -3.57 2.83 13.89
N ALA A 90 -3.37 4.13 13.65
CA ALA A 90 -3.08 5.09 14.71
C ALA A 90 -4.29 5.30 15.65
N ASP A 91 -5.49 5.43 15.07
CA ASP A 91 -6.74 5.67 15.78
C ASP A 91 -7.17 4.44 16.58
N GLU A 92 -6.99 3.22 16.06
CA GLU A 92 -7.22 1.98 16.81
C GLU A 92 -6.34 1.91 18.06
N GLN A 93 -5.03 2.19 17.90
CA GLN A 93 -4.13 2.23 19.05
C GLN A 93 -4.52 3.32 20.06
N ALA A 94 -4.91 4.51 19.58
CA ALA A 94 -5.34 5.60 20.44
C ALA A 94 -6.64 5.26 21.18
N TYR A 95 -7.59 4.59 20.51
CA TYR A 95 -8.82 4.08 21.10
C TYR A 95 -8.52 3.15 22.28
N TRP A 96 -7.67 2.14 22.05
CA TRP A 96 -7.26 1.25 23.14
C TRP A 96 -6.61 2.03 24.28
N LYS A 97 -5.70 2.97 24.00
CA LYS A 97 -4.99 3.78 25.02
C LYS A 97 -5.95 4.56 25.90
N ASN A 98 -6.98 5.16 25.32
CA ASN A 98 -8.01 5.89 26.06
C ASN A 98 -8.86 4.98 26.97
N ALA A 99 -8.89 3.67 26.71
CA ALA A 99 -9.53 2.68 27.57
C ALA A 99 -8.63 2.20 28.74
N ASN A 100 -7.50 2.86 29.02
CA ASN A 100 -6.58 2.57 30.13
C ASN A 100 -6.01 1.13 30.18
N PHE A 101 -5.69 0.55 29.02
CA PHE A 101 -5.08 -0.79 28.95
C PHE A 101 -3.56 -0.81 29.26
N ALA A 102 -3.04 -2.02 29.48
CA ALA A 102 -1.65 -2.27 29.85
C ALA A 102 -0.64 -1.68 28.84
N PRO A 103 0.28 -0.81 29.28
CA PRO A 103 1.33 -0.26 28.42
C PRO A 103 2.17 -1.36 27.75
N GLY A 104 2.53 -1.16 26.48
CA GLY A 104 3.47 -2.03 25.77
C GLY A 104 2.86 -3.23 25.01
N LEU A 105 1.56 -3.50 25.15
CA LEU A 105 0.91 -4.57 24.37
C LEU A 105 0.63 -4.20 22.91
N THR A 106 0.58 -2.92 22.56
CA THR A 106 0.28 -2.51 21.18
C THR A 106 1.37 -1.61 20.63
N ARG A 107 1.68 -1.78 19.36
CA ARG A 107 2.62 -0.93 18.62
C ARG A 107 2.10 -0.66 17.23
N VAL A 108 2.37 0.55 16.73
CA VAL A 108 2.06 0.98 15.37
C VAL A 108 3.38 1.09 14.61
N LEU A 109 3.44 0.52 13.40
CA LEU A 109 4.58 0.56 12.49
C LEU A 109 4.17 1.20 11.17
N ASP A 110 4.70 2.40 10.90
CA ASP A 110 4.68 2.99 9.58
C ASP A 110 5.88 2.52 8.76
N VAL A 111 5.65 1.67 7.74
CA VAL A 111 6.70 1.18 6.85
C VAL A 111 7.17 2.21 5.83
N ASP A 112 6.41 3.29 5.63
CA ASP A 112 6.80 4.40 4.75
C ASP A 112 7.74 5.40 5.45
N SER A 113 7.83 5.36 6.78
CA SER A 113 8.71 6.24 7.55
C SER A 113 10.18 5.87 7.39
N ALA A 114 11.07 6.86 7.52
CA ALA A 114 12.50 6.59 7.55
C ALA A 114 12.88 5.82 8.84
N PRO A 115 13.88 4.91 8.78
CA PRO A 115 14.43 4.30 9.98
C PRO A 115 15.01 5.34 10.95
N GLY A 116 14.69 5.21 12.25
CA GLY A 116 15.35 5.96 13.32
C GLY A 116 16.61 5.26 13.84
N GLY A 117 17.39 5.94 14.69
CA GLY A 117 18.69 5.42 15.19
C GLY A 117 18.63 4.12 16.00
N ASN A 118 17.50 3.80 16.66
CA ASN A 118 17.27 2.57 17.44
C ASN A 118 16.00 1.84 16.98
N ASP A 119 15.70 1.91 15.68
CA ASP A 119 14.47 1.38 15.13
C ASP A 119 14.53 -0.15 14.95
N LEU A 120 13.77 -0.87 15.77
CA LEU A 120 13.63 -2.34 15.71
C LEU A 120 13.12 -2.84 14.34
N PHE A 121 12.54 -1.96 13.52
CA PHE A 121 12.01 -2.27 12.20
C PHE A 121 12.79 -1.60 11.06
N ALA A 122 14.02 -1.12 11.33
CA ALA A 122 14.86 -0.43 10.35
C ALA A 122 15.07 -1.21 9.05
N SER A 123 15.25 -2.52 9.14
CA SER A 123 15.43 -3.41 7.98
C SER A 123 14.16 -3.48 7.12
N ILE A 124 12.99 -3.59 7.75
CA ILE A 124 11.69 -3.63 7.06
C ILE A 124 11.43 -2.30 6.35
N LYS A 125 11.61 -1.17 7.04
CA LYS A 125 11.43 0.17 6.46
C LYS A 125 12.36 0.41 5.27
N THR A 126 13.64 0.05 5.42
CA THR A 126 14.62 0.15 4.33
C THR A 126 14.22 -0.72 3.14
N GLY A 127 13.85 -1.98 3.37
CA GLY A 127 13.41 -2.90 2.32
C GLY A 127 12.15 -2.42 1.60
N PHE A 128 11.17 -1.91 2.34
CA PHE A 128 9.94 -1.35 1.78
C PHE A 128 10.23 -0.12 0.90
N ALA A 129 11.07 0.81 1.37
CA ALA A 129 11.46 1.99 0.60
C ALA A 129 12.13 1.59 -0.73
N GLN A 130 13.02 0.60 -0.72
CA GLN A 130 13.64 0.08 -1.94
C GLN A 130 12.62 -0.55 -2.90
N ALA A 131 11.71 -1.38 -2.38
CA ALA A 131 10.67 -2.02 -3.18
C ALA A 131 9.72 -0.99 -3.82
N LYS A 132 9.36 0.06 -3.08
CA LYS A 132 8.56 1.18 -3.56
C LYS A 132 9.24 1.90 -4.72
N GLN A 133 10.53 2.22 -4.59
CA GLN A 133 11.31 2.85 -5.66
C GLN A 133 11.40 1.96 -6.91
N ARG A 134 11.59 0.64 -6.75
CA ARG A 134 11.60 -0.30 -7.88
C ARG A 134 10.27 -0.31 -8.62
N SER A 135 9.15 -0.31 -7.89
CA SER A 135 7.80 -0.30 -8.48
C SER A 135 7.52 1.00 -9.25
N LEU A 136 7.94 2.15 -8.71
CA LEU A 136 7.83 3.44 -9.39
C LEU A 136 8.65 3.47 -10.69
N ARG A 137 9.89 2.95 -10.65
CA ARG A 137 10.74 2.84 -11.84
C ARG A 137 10.09 1.95 -12.91
N MET A 138 9.53 0.80 -12.54
CA MET A 138 8.83 -0.08 -13.48
C MET A 138 7.63 0.62 -14.13
N ARG A 139 6.84 1.38 -13.36
CA ARG A 139 5.69 2.13 -13.87
C ARG A 139 6.07 3.26 -14.84
N SER A 140 7.27 3.83 -14.67
CA SER A 140 7.81 4.88 -15.54
C SER A 140 8.51 4.36 -16.80
N ARG A 141 8.70 3.04 -16.95
CA ARG A 141 9.21 2.50 -18.21
C ARG A 141 8.13 2.70 -19.27
N PRO A 142 8.45 3.27 -20.46
CA PRO A 142 7.59 3.09 -21.60
C PRO A 142 7.30 1.60 -21.70
N VAL A 143 6.04 1.22 -21.96
CA VAL A 143 5.75 -0.11 -22.47
C VAL A 143 6.47 -0.18 -23.81
N GLN A 144 7.75 -0.57 -23.78
CA GLN A 144 8.45 -1.01 -24.96
C GLN A 144 7.62 -2.19 -25.42
N ARG A 145 6.90 -1.97 -26.52
CA ARG A 145 6.18 -3.03 -27.19
C ARG A 145 7.14 -4.20 -27.30
N ILE A 146 6.65 -5.40 -27.01
CA ILE A 146 7.36 -6.66 -27.25
C ILE A 146 7.99 -6.70 -28.67
N ASN A 147 7.46 -5.90 -29.59
CA ASN A 147 7.94 -5.74 -30.96
C ASN A 147 9.28 -4.98 -31.12
N ASP A 148 9.74 -4.21 -30.14
CA ASP A 148 11.04 -3.51 -30.23
C ASP A 148 12.19 -4.35 -29.65
N PHE A 149 11.87 -5.43 -28.93
CA PHE A 149 12.86 -6.32 -28.28
C PHE A 149 13.14 -7.62 -29.01
N LEU A 150 12.42 -7.87 -30.11
CA LEU A 150 12.72 -8.97 -31.00
C LEU A 150 12.99 -8.37 -32.38
N PRO A 151 14.24 -8.36 -32.88
CA PRO A 151 14.44 -8.39 -34.32
C PRO A 151 14.00 -9.77 -34.79
N PHE A 152 12.69 -10.06 -34.77
CA PHE A 152 12.08 -11.26 -35.32
C PHE A 152 12.03 -11.18 -36.86
N SER A 153 13.10 -10.64 -37.45
CA SER A 153 13.36 -10.64 -38.89
C SER A 153 14.66 -11.34 -39.24
N LYS A 154 15.42 -11.87 -38.24
CA LYS A 154 16.56 -12.74 -38.52
C LYS A 154 16.26 -14.19 -38.14
N PRO A 155 16.40 -15.14 -39.06
CA PRO A 155 16.21 -16.55 -38.77
C PRO A 155 17.16 -17.01 -37.66
N ILE A 156 16.64 -17.88 -36.79
CA ILE A 156 17.26 -18.46 -35.57
C ILE A 156 18.66 -19.04 -35.81
N THR A 157 19.04 -19.31 -37.05
CA THR A 157 20.32 -19.91 -37.45
C THR A 157 21.55 -18.99 -37.34
N THR A 158 21.42 -17.72 -36.91
CA THR A 158 22.56 -16.77 -36.82
C THR A 158 22.74 -16.05 -35.47
N LEU A 159 22.08 -16.50 -34.40
CA LEU A 159 22.32 -15.97 -33.06
C LEU A 159 23.66 -16.47 -32.51
N SER A 160 24.73 -15.69 -32.71
CA SER A 160 26.02 -15.99 -32.09
C SER A 160 25.95 -15.79 -30.58
N HIS A 161 26.62 -16.67 -29.83
CA HIS A 161 26.63 -16.73 -28.37
C HIS A 161 26.82 -15.34 -27.71
N ARG A 162 27.68 -14.47 -28.26
CA ARG A 162 27.95 -13.11 -27.74
C ARG A 162 26.71 -12.21 -27.61
N SER A 163 25.72 -12.37 -28.48
CA SER A 163 24.54 -11.50 -28.53
C SER A 163 23.54 -11.75 -27.41
N VAL A 164 23.51 -12.95 -26.84
CA VAL A 164 22.66 -13.32 -25.70
C VAL A 164 23.28 -12.82 -24.38
N TRP A 165 24.60 -12.92 -24.24
CA TRP A 165 25.31 -12.49 -23.04
C TRP A 165 25.31 -10.96 -22.85
N SER A 166 25.38 -10.18 -23.94
CA SER A 166 25.33 -8.71 -23.89
C SER A 166 23.96 -8.16 -23.44
N GLN A 167 22.90 -8.96 -23.51
CA GLN A 167 21.55 -8.53 -23.12
C GLN A 167 21.25 -8.82 -21.64
N CYS A 168 21.91 -9.83 -21.05
CA CYS A 168 21.75 -10.13 -19.62
C CYS A 168 22.35 -9.05 -18.70
N SER A 169 23.47 -8.44 -19.10
CA SER A 169 24.14 -7.38 -18.34
C SER A 169 23.36 -6.06 -18.30
N ALA A 170 22.35 -5.87 -19.16
CA ALA A 170 21.52 -4.67 -19.20
C ALA A 170 20.31 -4.72 -18.25
N PHE A 171 19.99 -5.87 -17.64
CA PHE A 171 18.71 -6.09 -16.96
C PHE A 171 18.78 -6.33 -15.45
N SER A 172 19.97 -6.49 -14.85
CA SER A 172 20.10 -6.76 -13.41
C SER A 172 21.43 -6.28 -12.85
N THR A 173 21.43 -5.58 -11.71
CA THR A 173 22.63 -5.36 -10.89
C THR A 173 23.04 -6.62 -10.09
N ASP A 174 22.18 -7.64 -10.06
CA ASP A 174 22.49 -9.00 -9.62
C ASP A 174 22.63 -9.90 -10.87
N SER A 175 23.70 -9.69 -11.62
CA SER A 175 24.00 -10.43 -12.85
C SER A 175 24.22 -11.93 -12.62
N ASP A 176 24.49 -12.33 -11.39
CA ASP A 176 25.02 -13.67 -11.10
C ASP A 176 23.93 -14.74 -10.97
N SER A 177 22.75 -14.40 -10.43
CA SER A 177 21.70 -15.39 -10.13
C SER A 177 20.87 -15.78 -11.36
N MET A 178 20.58 -14.83 -12.24
CA MET A 178 19.76 -15.09 -13.44
C MET A 178 20.57 -15.74 -14.58
N CYS A 179 21.85 -15.35 -14.72
CA CYS A 179 22.74 -15.97 -15.72
C CYS A 179 23.13 -17.40 -15.34
N ALA A 180 23.20 -17.72 -14.04
CA ALA A 180 23.42 -19.08 -13.56
C ALA A 180 22.24 -20.01 -13.93
N LEU A 181 21.00 -19.54 -13.73
CA LEU A 181 19.80 -20.30 -14.07
C LEU A 181 19.67 -20.61 -15.58
N MET A 182 20.09 -19.67 -16.44
CA MET A 182 20.13 -19.87 -17.90
C MET A 182 21.22 -20.88 -18.34
N ARG A 183 22.30 -21.01 -17.56
CA ARG A 183 23.41 -21.94 -17.83
C ARG A 183 22.99 -23.40 -17.61
N ASP A 184 22.06 -23.63 -16.68
CA ASP A 184 21.53 -24.97 -16.37
C ASP A 184 20.46 -25.44 -17.37
N ILE A 185 19.78 -24.50 -18.05
CA ILE A 185 18.70 -24.82 -19.01
C ILE A 185 19.26 -25.13 -20.40
N TYR A 186 20.43 -24.58 -20.75
CA TYR A 186 21.09 -24.78 -22.06
C TYR A 186 22.54 -25.25 -21.87
N PRO A 187 22.77 -26.55 -21.63
CA PRO A 187 24.12 -27.10 -21.64
C PRO A 187 24.71 -27.00 -23.05
N THR A 188 25.95 -26.53 -23.11
CA THR A 188 26.73 -26.36 -24.34
C THR A 188 26.78 -27.65 -25.16
N VAL A 189 26.35 -27.56 -26.43
CA VAL A 189 26.85 -28.40 -27.53
C VAL A 189 27.81 -27.59 -28.37
#